data_AF-A0A0M5IL08-F1
#
_entry.id   AF-A0A0M5IL08-F1
#
_cell.length_a   1.000
_cell.length_b   1.000
_cell.length_c   1.000
_cell.angle_alpha   90.00
_cell.angle_beta   90.00
_cell.angle_gamma   90.00
#
_symmetry.space_group_name_H-M   'P 1'
#
loop_
_entity.id
_entity.type
_entity.pdbx_description
1 polymer ?
#
loop_
_entity_poly.entity_id
_entity_poly.type
_entity_poly.pdbx_seq_one_letter_code
_entity_poly.pdbx_strand_id
1 'polypeptide(L)' 'MEQHPILAEIETFIAAHGMAESTFGREAAGDWRLIKELRGQGRSRPRRLWGDTEDRIRRFMAEYRPAQKERA' A
#
# COMPACT_ATOMS: atom_id res chain seq x y z
N MET A 1 19.27 -0.56 1.41
CA MET A 1 17.86 -1.00 1.64
C MET A 1 17.03 -0.18 0.68
N GLU A 2 16.71 -0.75 -0.47
CA GLU A 2 15.87 -0.08 -1.47
C GLU A 2 14.43 -0.18 -0.98
N GLN A 3 13.99 0.80 -0.20
CA GLN A 3 12.57 0.95 0.07
C GLN A 3 11.93 1.34 -1.27
N HIS A 4 11.08 0.46 -1.81
CA HIS A 4 10.34 0.75 -3.03
C HIS A 4 9.57 2.06 -2.84
N PRO A 5 9.60 3.00 -3.80
CA PRO A 5 8.97 4.32 -3.66
C PRO A 5 7.48 4.22 -3.31
N ILE A 6 6.79 3.19 -3.81
CA ILE A 6 5.38 2.98 -3.50
C ILE A 6 5.11 2.63 -2.04
N LEU A 7 6.06 2.05 -1.30
CA LEU A 7 5.88 1.74 0.12
C LEU A 7 5.69 3.04 0.92
N ALA A 8 6.51 4.05 0.65
CA ALA A 8 6.42 5.36 1.29
C ALA A 8 5.12 6.09 0.92
N GLU A 9 4.67 5.97 -0.34
CA GLU A 9 3.36 6.50 -0.76
C GLU A 9 2.21 5.83 0.00
N ILE A 10 2.25 4.50 0.11
CA ILE A 10 1.26 3.71 0.85
C ILE A 10 1.27 4.10 2.35
N GLU A 11 2.44 4.22 2.98
CA GLU A 11 2.55 4.63 4.39
C GLU A 11 1.96 6.02 4.62
N THR A 12 2.26 6.97 3.72
CA THR A 12 1.70 8.33 3.76
C THR A 12 0.18 8.32 3.60
N PHE A 13 -0.33 7.52 2.65
CA PHE A 13 -1.75 7.35 2.39
C PHE A 13 -2.49 6.76 3.60
N ILE A 14 -1.96 5.67 4.15
CA ILE A 14 -2.48 5.01 5.35
C ILE A 14 -2.51 5.97 6.54
N ALA A 15 -1.44 6.75 6.73
CA ALA A 15 -1.38 7.77 7.78
C ALA A 15 -2.39 8.91 7.57
N ALA A 16 -2.56 9.39 6.33
CA ALA A 16 -3.52 10.43 5.99
C ALA A 16 -4.98 9.97 6.16
N HIS A 17 -5.28 8.71 5.85
CA HIS A 17 -6.63 8.13 5.94
C HIS A 17 -6.92 7.45 7.28
N GLY A 18 -5.92 7.22 8.12
CA GLY A 18 -6.06 6.43 9.35
C GLY A 18 -6.42 4.96 9.08
N MET A 19 -5.99 4.41 7.95
CA MET A 19 -6.24 3.02 7.56
C MET A 19 -5.15 2.10 8.16
N ALA A 20 -5.36 0.79 8.21
CA ALA A 20 -4.31 -0.18 8.54
C ALA A 20 -3.66 -0.73 7.26
N GLU A 21 -2.35 -0.98 7.28
CA GLU A 21 -1.59 -1.62 6.18
C GLU A 21 -2.24 -2.93 5.69
N SER A 22 -2.70 -3.76 6.62
CA SER A 22 -3.39 -5.01 6.31
C SER A 22 -4.73 -4.79 5.60
N THR A 23 -5.46 -3.73 5.97
CA THR A 23 -6.74 -3.36 5.33
C THR A 23 -6.47 -2.84 3.93
N PHE A 24 -5.52 -1.91 3.79
CA PHE A 24 -5.11 -1.37 2.50
C PHE A 24 -4.66 -2.47 1.54
N GLY A 25 -3.75 -3.36 1.96
CA GLY A 25 -3.28 -4.46 1.09
C GLY A 25 -4.41 -5.38 0.63
N ARG A 26 -5.39 -5.64 1.51
CA ARG A 26 -6.57 -6.43 1.18
C ARG A 26 -7.52 -5.71 0.22
N GLU A 27 -7.72 -4.40 0.35
CA GLU A 27 -8.61 -3.63 -0.54
C GLU A 27 -7.96 -3.31 -1.89
N ALA A 28 -6.67 -2.93 -1.88
CA ALA A 28 -5.94 -2.52 -3.06
C ALA A 28 -5.50 -3.69 -3.95
N ALA A 29 -5.08 -4.80 -3.34
CA ALA A 29 -4.53 -5.95 -4.07
C ALA A 29 -5.23 -7.29 -3.77
N GLY A 30 -6.10 -7.35 -2.76
CA GLY A 30 -6.65 -8.61 -2.25
C GLY A 30 -5.76 -9.30 -1.20
N ASP A 31 -4.58 -8.75 -0.90
CA ASP A 31 -3.54 -9.38 -0.10
C ASP A 31 -3.08 -8.52 1.07
N TRP A 32 -3.52 -8.87 2.28
CA TRP A 32 -3.11 -8.20 3.53
C TRP A 32 -1.62 -8.38 3.87
N ARG A 33 -0.95 -9.35 3.23
CA ARG A 33 0.49 -9.62 3.39
C ARG A 33 1.38 -8.83 2.43
N LEU A 34 0.80 -8.19 1.42
CA LEU A 34 1.52 -7.50 0.36
C LEU A 34 2.55 -6.51 0.90
N ILE A 35 2.14 -5.61 1.80
CA ILE A 35 3.04 -4.58 2.37
C ILE A 35 4.16 -5.22 3.20
N LYS A 36 3.87 -6.28 3.95
CA LYS A 36 4.88 -7.01 4.72
C LYS A 36 5.91 -7.70 3.81
N GLU A 37 5.45 -8.31 2.73
CA GLU A 37 6.31 -8.92 1.73
C GLU A 37 7.11 -7.88 0.93
N LEU A 38 6.52 -6.71 0.65
CA LEU A 38 7.19 -5.61 -0.04
C LEU A 38 8.27 -4.97 0.86
N ARG A 39 7.97 -4.79 2.14
CA ARG A 39 8.92 -4.34 3.17
C ARG A 39 10.03 -5.36 3.42
N GLY A 40 9.89 -6.60 2.92
CA GLY A 40 10.82 -7.70 3.21
C GLY A 40 10.81 -8.07 4.70
N GLN A 41 9.68 -7.87 5.37
CA GLN A 41 9.56 -8.06 6.82
C GLN A 41 9.39 -9.56 7.13
N GLY A 42 10.45 -10.21 7.63
CA GLY A 42 10.46 -11.63 8.01
C GLY A 42 11.66 -12.40 7.44
N ARG A 43 11.51 -13.74 7.26
CA ARG A 43 12.52 -14.61 6.61
C ARG A 43 12.40 -14.69 5.08
N SER A 44 11.40 -14.03 4.48
CA SER A 44 11.19 -14.06 3.03
C SER A 44 11.91 -12.89 2.36
N ARG A 45 12.54 -13.15 1.21
CA ARG A 45 13.10 -12.11 0.34
C ARG A 45 11.98 -11.11 -0.04
N PRO A 46 12.30 -9.81 -0.19
CA PRO A 46 11.33 -8.83 -0.65
C PRO A 46 10.70 -9.32 -1.96
N ARG A 47 9.38 -9.47 -1.97
CA ARG A 47 8.68 -9.96 -3.15
C ARG A 47 8.84 -8.92 -4.25
N ARG A 48 9.28 -9.35 -5.43
CA ARG A 48 9.28 -8.48 -6.61
C ARG A 48 7.84 -8.09 -6.88
N LEU A 49 7.53 -6.82 -6.68
CA LEU A 49 6.23 -6.27 -7.01
C LEU A 49 6.14 -6.25 -8.55
N TRP A 50 5.30 -7.11 -9.12
CA TRP A 50 5.06 -7.08 -10.56
C TRP A 50 4.24 -5.83 -10.90
N GLY A 51 4.48 -5.25 -12.08
CA GLY A 51 3.79 -4.02 -12.51
C GLY A 51 2.27 -4.09 -12.39
N ASP A 52 1.67 -5.29 -12.54
CA ASP A 52 0.23 -5.52 -12.35
C ASP A 52 -0.23 -5.20 -10.92
N THR A 53 0.56 -5.57 -9.91
CA THR A 53 0.27 -5.25 -8.51
C THR A 53 0.46 -3.77 -8.22
N GLU A 54 1.49 -3.15 -8.82
CA GLU A 54 1.74 -1.71 -8.67
C GLU A 54 0.60 -0.89 -9.29
N ASP A 55 0.13 -1.32 -10.46
CA ASP A 55 -0.99 -0.71 -11.18
C ASP A 55 -2.27 -0.81 -10.36
N ARG A 56 -2.56 -1.97 -9.74
CA ARG A 56 -3.72 -2.12 -8.83
C ARG A 56 -3.62 -1.21 -7.61
N ILE A 57 -2.45 -1.11 -6.99
CA ILE A 57 -2.24 -0.22 -5.84
C ILE A 57 -2.44 1.24 -6.26
N ARG A 58 -1.82 1.67 -7.37
CA ARG A 58 -1.94 3.02 -7.90
C ARG A 58 -3.36 3.34 -8.31
N ARG A 59 -4.03 2.40 -8.97
CA ARG A 59 -5.44 2.50 -9.35
C ARG A 59 -6.32 2.62 -8.11
N PHE A 60 -6.09 1.81 -7.07
CA PHE A 60 -6.78 1.96 -5.80
C PHE A 60 -6.53 3.34 -5.20
N MET A 61 -5.30 3.83 -5.10
CA MET A 61 -5.02 5.17 -4.58
C MET A 61 -5.65 6.29 -5.42
N ALA A 62 -5.73 6.13 -6.74
CA ALA A 62 -6.35 7.10 -7.65
C ALA A 62 -7.89 7.07 -7.62
N GLU A 63 -8.49 5.89 -7.50
CA GLU A 63 -9.94 5.70 -7.38
C GLU A 63 -10.44 5.93 -5.94
N TYR A 64 -9.57 5.78 -4.95
CA TYR A 64 -9.86 6.02 -3.55
C TYR A 64 -10.09 7.52 -3.37
N ARG A 65 -11.35 7.91 -3.50
CA ARG A 65 -11.82 9.19 -3.02
C ARG A 65 -12.00 9.06 -1.52
N PRO A 66 -11.15 9.69 -0.69
CA PRO A 66 -11.56 9.92 0.68
C PRO A 66 -12.88 10.67 0.63
N ALA A 67 -13.92 10.09 1.23
CA ALA A 67 -15.08 10.88 1.63
C ALA A 67 -14.50 12.02 2.46
N GLN A 68 -14.51 13.22 1.88
CA GLN A 68 -13.78 14.42 2.32
C GLN A 68 -13.77 14.50 3.85
N LYS A 69 -12.67 14.07 4.46
CA LYS A 69 -12.31 14.56 5.80
C LYS A 69 -11.44 15.78 5.55
N GLU A 70 -12.13 16.80 5.07
CA GLU A 70 -11.82 18.19 5.37
C GLU A 70 -11.38 18.24 6.84
N ARG A 71 -10.09 18.46 7.06
CA ARG A 71 -9.60 18.98 8.33
C ARG A 71 -8.83 20.24 8.00
N ALA A 72 -9.49 21.31 8.41
CA ALA A 72 -9.09 22.71 8.51
C ALA A 72 -7.65 22.94 8.98
#